data_AF-A0A7C6X265-F1
#
_entry.id   AF-A0A7C6X265-F1
#
_cell.length_a   1.000
_cell.length_b   1.000
_cell.length_c   1.000
_cell.angle_alpha   90.00
_cell.angle_beta   90.00
_cell.angle_gamma   90.00
#
_symmetry.space_group_name_H-M   'P 1'
#
loop_
_entity.id
_entity.type
_entity.pdbx_description
1 polymer ?
#
loop_
_entity_poly.entity_id
_entity_poly.type
_entity_poly.pdbx_seq_one_letter_code
_entity_poly.pdbx_strand_id
1 'polypeptide(L)'
;MNVHGVRPGDSVLMIGSGNIGLIVSYQLLQAGVRVAAVVEAMPTIGGYAVHASKIRRLGIPIMTRHTIKEAYGKEQVEGAIVWELDDNWTGIPGTEKDLKVDVVCLATGLTPLGELLWQAGAEMAYIPELGGFVPLYDESMETTKKGVFVAGDVAGIEEASTAMAAGRMAGLSAARSLGKVPDADYARLRDEIAGELEGLRSGPAGAKILSGIAKMRAMVRSVETRGLAKTSDPGDTGSKSEKAVGA
;
A
#
# COMPACT_ATOMS: atom_id res chain seq x y z
N MET A 1 17.24 -12.34 8.18
CA MET A 1 16.76 -13.29 9.20
C MET A 1 15.78 -14.28 8.60
N ASN A 2 14.61 -13.83 8.11
CA ASN A 2 13.60 -14.74 7.55
C ASN A 2 14.01 -15.39 6.21
N VAL A 3 14.58 -14.61 5.29
CA VAL A 3 14.97 -15.12 3.94
C VAL A 3 16.38 -15.72 3.96
N HIS A 4 17.35 -14.99 4.51
CA HIS A 4 18.78 -15.36 4.44
C HIS A 4 19.37 -15.88 5.75
N GLY A 5 18.59 -16.02 6.83
CA GLY A 5 19.13 -16.48 8.13
C GLY A 5 20.06 -15.49 8.85
N VAL A 6 20.34 -14.32 8.27
CA VAL A 6 21.27 -13.32 8.85
C VAL A 6 20.56 -12.40 9.85
N ARG A 7 21.14 -12.19 11.05
CA ARG A 7 20.69 -11.18 12.02
C ARG A 7 21.21 -9.80 11.59
N PRO A 8 20.39 -8.73 11.66
CA PRO A 8 20.83 -7.40 11.24
C PRO A 8 21.80 -6.73 12.25
N GLY A 9 21.80 -7.19 13.50
CA GLY A 9 22.59 -6.70 14.63
C GLY A 9 22.14 -7.42 15.90
N ASP A 10 22.62 -6.97 17.06
CA ASP A 10 22.29 -7.55 18.35
C ASP A 10 21.24 -6.73 19.13
N SER A 11 21.09 -5.42 18.87
CA SER A 11 20.15 -4.52 19.56
C SER A 11 19.51 -3.49 18.63
N VAL A 12 18.20 -3.60 18.43
CA VAL A 12 17.43 -2.81 17.46
C VAL A 12 16.54 -1.76 18.15
N LEU A 13 16.56 -0.53 17.64
CA LEU A 13 15.48 0.44 17.81
C LEU A 13 14.52 0.34 16.61
N MET A 14 13.24 0.07 16.86
CA MET A 14 12.20 0.04 15.82
C MET A 14 11.46 1.38 15.77
N ILE A 15 11.40 2.00 14.60
CA ILE A 15 10.64 3.24 14.35
C ILE A 15 9.37 2.89 13.58
N GLY A 16 8.20 3.11 14.19
CA GLY A 16 6.89 2.83 13.63
C GLY A 16 6.21 1.63 14.29
N SER A 17 4.94 1.80 14.66
CA SER A 17 4.13 0.76 15.32
C SER A 17 3.00 0.21 14.45
N GLY A 18 3.10 0.36 13.12
CA GLY A 18 2.23 -0.35 12.17
C GLY A 18 2.42 -1.87 12.23
N ASN A 19 1.58 -2.63 11.50
CA ASN A 19 1.64 -4.10 11.49
C ASN A 19 3.07 -4.62 11.23
N ILE A 20 3.78 -4.04 10.26
CA ILE A 20 5.17 -4.42 9.92
C ILE A 20 6.10 -4.20 11.11
N GLY A 21 6.13 -3.00 11.70
CA GLY A 21 7.02 -2.69 12.83
C GLY A 21 6.81 -3.62 14.02
N LEU A 22 5.54 -3.93 14.34
CA LEU A 22 5.18 -4.84 15.43
C LEU A 22 5.56 -6.30 15.14
N ILE A 23 5.25 -6.80 13.94
CA ILE A 23 5.54 -8.18 13.54
C ILE A 23 7.05 -8.39 13.43
N VAL A 24 7.77 -7.48 12.79
CA VAL A 24 9.23 -7.58 12.64
C VAL A 24 9.92 -7.49 14.00
N SER A 25 9.45 -6.64 14.92
CA SER A 25 9.96 -6.60 16.31
C SER A 25 9.81 -7.94 17.01
N TYR A 26 8.67 -8.62 16.83
CA TYR A 26 8.48 -9.96 17.38
C TYR A 26 9.43 -10.99 16.74
N GLN A 27 9.62 -10.94 15.43
CA GLN A 27 10.50 -11.85 14.71
C GLN A 27 11.97 -11.63 15.09
N LEU A 28 12.41 -10.38 15.28
CA LEU A 28 13.76 -10.04 15.79
C LEU A 28 14.02 -10.73 17.13
N LEU A 29 13.06 -10.63 18.05
CA LEU A 29 13.16 -11.30 19.35
C LEU A 29 13.26 -12.83 19.20
N GLN A 30 12.50 -13.44 18.30
CA GLN A 30 12.59 -14.89 18.03
C GLN A 30 13.97 -15.33 17.53
N ALA A 31 14.71 -14.45 16.84
CA ALA A 31 16.08 -14.72 16.43
C ALA A 31 17.15 -14.29 17.45
N GLY A 32 16.73 -14.00 18.69
CA GLY A 32 17.64 -13.60 19.76
C GLY A 32 18.21 -12.20 19.60
N VAL A 33 17.59 -11.34 18.79
CA VAL A 33 17.95 -9.92 18.69
C VAL A 33 17.15 -9.15 19.73
N ARG A 34 17.83 -8.32 20.53
CA ARG A 34 17.16 -7.43 21.48
C ARG A 34 16.43 -6.33 20.71
N VAL A 35 15.18 -6.06 21.07
CA VAL A 35 14.46 -4.84 20.62
C VAL A 35 14.42 -3.89 21.80
N ALA A 36 15.17 -2.78 21.72
CA ALA A 36 15.28 -1.81 22.80
C ALA A 36 13.95 -1.08 23.05
N ALA A 37 13.29 -0.66 21.96
CA ALA A 37 11.96 -0.07 21.97
C ALA A 37 11.34 -0.11 20.57
N VAL A 38 10.01 -0.02 20.52
CA VAL A 38 9.26 0.44 19.35
C VAL A 38 8.81 1.86 19.65
N VAL A 39 9.12 2.83 18.79
CA VAL A 39 8.62 4.20 18.92
C VAL A 39 7.55 4.49 17.88
N GLU A 40 6.54 5.25 18.28
CA GLU A 40 5.41 5.65 17.46
C GLU A 40 5.15 7.13 17.66
N ALA A 41 5.12 7.88 16.56
CA ALA A 41 4.92 9.30 16.62
C ALA A 41 3.47 9.66 16.97
N MET A 42 2.51 8.84 16.54
CA MET A 42 1.10 8.98 16.92
C MET A 42 0.87 8.72 18.42
N PRO A 43 -0.21 9.27 19.00
CA PRO A 43 -0.61 8.96 20.38
C PRO A 43 -1.14 7.54 20.57
N THR A 44 -1.37 6.81 19.47
CA THR A 44 -1.94 5.47 19.44
C THR A 44 -1.05 4.52 18.63
N ILE A 45 -1.17 3.22 18.90
CA ILE A 45 -0.48 2.18 18.13
C ILE A 45 -1.20 1.98 16.80
N GLY A 46 -0.46 1.99 15.70
CA GLY A 46 -1.04 1.90 14.35
C GLY A 46 -1.46 0.50 13.92
N GLY A 47 -0.74 -0.54 14.37
CA GLY A 47 -1.01 -1.93 14.01
C GLY A 47 -2.02 -2.63 14.92
N TYR A 48 -2.34 -3.88 14.58
CA TYR A 48 -3.35 -4.65 15.32
C TYR A 48 -2.95 -4.93 16.77
N ALA A 49 -3.93 -4.83 17.66
CA ALA A 49 -3.76 -5.04 19.10
C ALA A 49 -3.14 -6.41 19.44
N VAL A 50 -3.39 -7.44 18.62
CA VAL A 50 -2.81 -8.78 18.81
C VAL A 50 -1.29 -8.77 18.64
N HIS A 51 -0.75 -8.02 17.68
CA HIS A 51 0.70 -7.91 17.48
C HIS A 51 1.34 -7.05 18.58
N ALA A 52 0.72 -5.93 18.92
CA ALA A 52 1.18 -5.05 19.99
C ALA A 52 1.21 -5.75 21.35
N SER A 53 0.14 -6.48 21.69
CA SER A 53 0.04 -7.21 22.96
C SER A 53 1.10 -8.30 23.07
N LYS A 54 1.49 -8.92 21.95
CA LYS A 54 2.50 -9.97 21.92
C LYS A 54 3.87 -9.46 22.33
N ILE A 55 4.33 -8.38 21.72
CA ILE A 55 5.67 -7.81 22.02
C ILE A 55 5.71 -7.15 23.40
N ARG A 56 4.61 -6.52 23.85
CA ARG A 56 4.52 -5.94 25.20
C ARG A 56 4.63 -6.99 26.30
N ARG A 57 4.00 -8.16 26.14
CA ARG A 57 4.12 -9.29 27.08
C ARG A 57 5.53 -9.86 27.17
N LEU A 58 6.33 -9.64 26.13
CA LEU A 58 7.73 -10.06 26.05
C LEU A 58 8.69 -8.95 26.54
N GLY A 59 8.15 -7.87 27.12
CA GLY A 59 8.94 -6.80 27.74
C GLY A 59 9.41 -5.71 26.79
N ILE A 60 9.00 -5.73 25.51
CA ILE A 60 9.37 -4.67 24.55
C ILE A 60 8.48 -3.45 24.80
N PRO A 61 9.05 -2.28 25.17
CA PRO A 61 8.26 -1.06 25.34
C PRO A 61 7.81 -0.53 23.98
N ILE A 62 6.55 -0.07 23.90
CA ILE A 62 6.01 0.69 22.77
C ILE A 62 5.76 2.11 23.25
N MET A 63 6.52 3.07 22.73
CA MET A 63 6.52 4.47 23.14
C MET A 63 5.72 5.28 22.12
N THR A 64 4.47 5.58 22.42
CA THR A 64 3.63 6.49 21.61
C THR A 64 3.99 7.95 21.91
N ARG A 65 3.66 8.87 20.99
CA ARG A 65 4.13 10.26 21.02
C ARG A 65 5.65 10.38 21.10
N HIS A 66 6.40 9.46 20.49
CA HIS A 66 7.86 9.52 20.46
C HIS A 66 8.38 9.35 19.03
N THR A 67 9.48 10.01 18.73
CA THR A 67 10.23 9.78 17.48
C THR A 67 11.73 9.78 17.75
N ILE A 68 12.51 9.37 16.75
CA ILE A 68 13.97 9.49 16.75
C ILE A 68 14.36 10.96 16.50
N LYS A 69 15.21 11.49 17.38
CA LYS A 69 15.84 12.81 17.23
C LYS A 69 17.09 12.70 16.38
N GLU A 70 17.96 11.75 16.73
CA GLU A 70 19.19 11.46 16.00
C GLU A 70 19.64 10.01 16.24
N ALA A 71 20.32 9.43 15.24
CA ALA A 71 21.14 8.24 15.39
C ALA A 71 22.61 8.68 15.36
N TYR A 72 23.44 8.08 16.20
CA TYR A 72 24.85 8.45 16.31
C TYR A 72 25.76 7.22 16.28
N GLY A 73 27.02 7.49 15.94
CA GLY A 73 28.08 6.50 15.74
C GLY A 73 28.99 6.92 14.59
N LYS A 74 30.16 6.29 14.47
CA LYS A 74 31.14 6.67 13.44
C LYS A 74 31.08 5.80 12.19
N GLU A 75 31.31 4.50 12.36
CA GLU A 75 31.32 3.52 11.26
C GLU A 75 30.02 2.72 11.18
N GLN A 76 29.32 2.64 12.30
CA GLN A 76 28.03 1.97 12.47
C GLN A 76 27.22 2.70 13.53
N VAL A 77 25.95 2.34 13.70
CA VAL A 77 25.12 2.87 14.78
C VAL A 77 25.68 2.37 16.11
N GLU A 78 25.86 3.29 17.05
CA GLU A 78 26.24 3.00 18.44
C GLU A 78 25.10 3.35 19.42
N GLY A 79 24.14 4.15 18.96
CA GLY A 79 22.88 4.38 19.62
C GLY A 79 22.00 5.39 18.89
N ALA A 80 20.87 5.68 19.50
CA ALA A 80 19.92 6.66 19.01
C ALA A 80 19.26 7.39 20.18
N ILE A 81 19.02 8.68 19.98
CA ILE A 81 18.25 9.51 20.90
C ILE A 81 16.82 9.57 20.40
N VAL A 82 15.87 9.20 21.26
CA VAL A 82 14.44 9.38 21.01
C VAL A 82 13.90 10.45 21.96
N TRP A 83 12.82 11.12 21.58
CA TRP A 83 12.18 12.17 22.38
C TRP A 83 10.67 12.18 22.19
N GLU A 84 9.96 12.83 23.10
CA GLU A 84 8.52 13.02 23.02
C GLU A 84 8.14 14.06 21.98
N LEU A 85 6.97 13.89 21.36
CA LEU A 85 6.36 14.80 20.41
C LEU A 85 5.13 15.48 21.02
N ASP A 86 5.01 16.78 20.78
CA ASP A 86 3.79 17.54 21.04
C ASP A 86 2.71 17.29 19.96
N ASP A 87 1.55 17.94 20.12
CA ASP A 87 0.44 17.81 19.16
C ASP A 87 0.74 18.45 17.78
N ASN A 88 1.80 19.26 17.68
CA ASN A 88 2.28 19.85 16.43
C ASN A 88 3.42 19.04 15.80
N TRP A 89 3.67 17.81 16.26
CA TRP A 89 4.76 16.95 15.79
C TRP A 89 6.16 17.54 16.00
N THR A 90 6.29 18.43 16.99
CA THR A 90 7.56 19.03 17.39
C THR A 90 8.12 18.29 18.60
N GLY A 91 9.42 18.00 18.57
CA GLY A 91 10.12 17.36 19.67
C GLY A 91 10.16 18.24 20.92
N ILE A 92 9.91 17.65 22.09
CA ILE A 92 9.90 18.34 23.38
C ILE A 92 11.31 18.25 24.01
N PRO A 93 12.08 19.35 24.08
CA PRO A 93 13.41 19.34 24.69
C PRO A 93 13.34 18.93 26.17
N GLY A 94 14.31 18.14 26.62
CA GLY A 94 14.37 17.59 27.98
C GLY A 94 13.70 16.22 28.13
N THR A 95 13.04 15.70 27.09
CA THR A 95 12.42 14.36 27.07
C THR A 95 13.29 13.31 26.39
N GLU A 96 14.51 13.67 26.01
CA GLU A 96 15.45 12.80 25.34
C GLU A 96 15.77 11.53 26.14
N LYS A 97 15.75 10.39 25.47
CA LYS A 97 16.19 9.09 25.99
C LYS A 97 17.24 8.53 25.06
N ASP A 98 18.42 8.32 25.59
CA ASP A 98 19.52 7.67 24.88
C ASP A 98 19.37 6.15 24.95
N LEU A 99 19.21 5.52 23.77
CA LEU A 99 19.12 4.08 23.61
C LEU A 99 20.38 3.56 22.93
N LYS A 100 21.16 2.75 23.66
CA LYS A 100 22.31 2.02 23.09
C LYS A 100 21.81 0.87 22.22
N VAL A 101 21.97 1.02 20.91
CA VAL A 101 21.52 0.10 19.85
C VAL A 101 22.55 0.09 18.74
N ASP A 102 22.64 -1.01 18.00
CA ASP A 102 23.53 -1.15 16.85
C ASP A 102 22.76 -1.12 15.51
N VAL A 103 21.42 -1.09 15.57
CA VAL A 103 20.55 -1.00 14.41
C VAL A 103 19.36 -0.07 14.70
N VAL A 104 19.06 0.80 13.74
CA VAL A 104 17.78 1.52 13.66
C VAL A 104 16.99 0.94 12.49
N CYS A 105 15.80 0.40 12.77
CA CYS A 105 14.91 -0.16 11.77
C CYS A 105 13.73 0.79 11.53
N LEU A 106 13.53 1.22 10.29
CA LEU A 106 12.46 2.13 9.91
C LEU A 106 11.28 1.34 9.31
N ALA A 107 10.12 1.44 9.94
CA ALA A 107 8.85 0.85 9.52
C ALA A 107 7.73 1.91 9.51
N THR A 108 7.98 3.03 8.84
CA THR A 108 7.17 4.27 8.91
C THR A 108 6.16 4.43 7.77
N GLY A 109 5.93 3.40 6.96
CA GLY A 109 4.94 3.43 5.88
C GLY A 109 5.39 2.64 4.66
N LEU A 110 4.48 2.52 3.70
CA LEU A 110 4.71 1.90 2.39
C LEU A 110 4.17 2.82 1.30
N THR A 111 4.75 2.73 0.12
CA THR A 111 4.28 3.41 -1.09
C THR A 111 4.13 2.39 -2.21
N PRO A 112 2.99 2.40 -2.93
CA PRO A 112 2.79 1.58 -4.12
C PRO A 112 3.91 1.79 -5.16
N LEU A 113 4.44 0.69 -5.70
CA LEU A 113 5.43 0.72 -6.79
C LEU A 113 4.72 0.73 -8.15
N GLY A 114 4.42 1.93 -8.65
CA GLY A 114 3.58 2.16 -9.84
C GLY A 114 4.33 2.47 -11.14
N GLU A 115 5.67 2.47 -11.15
CA GLU A 115 6.52 2.96 -12.24
C GLU A 115 6.18 2.35 -13.60
N LEU A 116 5.96 1.03 -13.63
CA LEU A 116 5.60 0.32 -14.87
C LEU A 116 4.20 0.70 -15.39
N LEU A 117 3.28 1.08 -14.50
CA LEU A 117 1.92 1.49 -14.89
C LEU A 117 1.93 2.89 -15.50
N TRP A 118 2.74 3.81 -14.96
CA TRP A 118 3.02 5.09 -15.62
C TRP A 118 3.59 4.89 -17.02
N GLN A 119 4.60 4.02 -17.17
CA GLN A 119 5.21 3.72 -18.47
C GLN A 119 4.22 3.06 -19.45
N ALA A 120 3.31 2.22 -18.95
CA ALA A 120 2.24 1.62 -19.76
C ALA A 120 1.16 2.64 -20.20
N GLY A 121 1.15 3.84 -19.61
CA GLY A 121 0.19 4.89 -19.89
C GLY A 121 -1.13 4.76 -19.12
N ALA A 122 -1.12 4.08 -17.97
CA ALA A 122 -2.26 4.11 -17.07
C ALA A 122 -2.36 5.48 -16.39
N GLU A 123 -3.57 6.01 -16.27
CA GLU A 123 -3.84 7.17 -15.43
C GLU A 123 -3.63 6.83 -13.96
N MET A 124 -2.97 7.75 -13.23
CA MET A 124 -2.58 7.59 -11.84
C MET A 124 -3.19 8.73 -11.01
N ALA A 125 -3.50 8.46 -9.76
CA ALA A 125 -4.02 9.46 -8.82
C ALA A 125 -3.34 9.35 -7.45
N TYR A 126 -3.16 10.49 -6.79
CA TYR A 126 -2.69 10.53 -5.41
C TYR A 126 -3.87 10.36 -4.45
N ILE A 127 -3.93 9.22 -3.77
CA ILE A 127 -4.97 8.85 -2.81
C ILE A 127 -4.28 8.40 -1.52
N PRO A 128 -4.15 9.29 -0.51
CA PRO A 128 -3.46 8.99 0.76
C PRO A 128 -4.00 7.76 1.48
N GLU A 129 -5.30 7.50 1.35
CA GLU A 129 -5.95 6.34 1.93
C GLU A 129 -5.40 5.01 1.38
N LEU A 130 -4.92 5.00 0.15
CA LEU A 130 -4.38 3.83 -0.57
C LEU A 130 -2.85 3.78 -0.58
N GLY A 131 -2.18 4.67 0.16
CA GLY A 131 -0.71 4.69 0.28
C GLY A 131 0.01 5.65 -0.67
N GLY A 132 -0.71 6.55 -1.34
CA GLY A 132 -0.13 7.59 -2.19
C GLY A 132 -0.56 7.47 -3.64
N PHE A 133 0.37 7.45 -4.58
CA PHE A 133 0.05 7.31 -5.99
C PHE A 133 -0.35 5.88 -6.34
N VAL A 134 -1.56 5.72 -6.88
CA VAL A 134 -2.12 4.44 -7.34
C VAL A 134 -2.68 4.57 -8.75
N PRO A 135 -2.72 3.50 -9.56
CA PRO A 135 -3.43 3.51 -10.82
C PRO A 135 -4.92 3.66 -10.61
N LEU A 136 -5.59 4.26 -11.59
CA LEU A 136 -7.04 4.22 -11.70
C LEU A 136 -7.45 2.92 -12.39
N TYR A 137 -8.29 2.12 -11.72
CA TYR A 137 -8.79 0.84 -12.19
C TYR A 137 -10.25 0.58 -11.78
N ASP A 138 -10.91 -0.32 -12.51
CA ASP A 138 -12.32 -0.69 -12.32
C ASP A 138 -12.52 -1.93 -11.40
N GLU A 139 -13.75 -2.39 -11.20
CA GLU A 139 -14.00 -3.59 -10.36
C GLU A 139 -13.40 -4.88 -10.90
N SER A 140 -13.02 -4.93 -12.18
CA SER A 140 -12.33 -6.06 -12.80
C SER A 140 -10.82 -6.02 -12.56
N MET A 141 -10.33 -4.98 -11.88
CA MET A 141 -8.91 -4.66 -11.70
C MET A 141 -8.20 -4.25 -13.00
N GLU A 142 -8.96 -3.91 -14.06
CA GLU A 142 -8.39 -3.36 -15.29
C GLU A 142 -8.11 -1.87 -15.08
N THR A 143 -6.91 -1.44 -15.41
CA THR A 143 -6.55 -0.02 -15.36
C THR A 143 -7.22 0.76 -16.50
N THR A 144 -7.10 2.08 -16.46
CA THR A 144 -7.47 2.94 -17.60
C THR A 144 -6.73 2.59 -18.91
N LYS A 145 -5.60 1.87 -18.83
CA LYS A 145 -4.94 1.27 -20.00
C LYS A 145 -5.51 -0.13 -20.27
N LYS A 146 -6.25 -0.26 -21.38
CA LYS A 146 -6.84 -1.55 -21.80
C LYS A 146 -5.81 -2.67 -21.92
N GLY A 147 -6.16 -3.84 -21.40
CA GLY A 147 -5.31 -5.02 -21.34
C GLY A 147 -4.26 -5.00 -20.22
N VAL A 148 -4.20 -3.93 -19.41
CA VAL A 148 -3.30 -3.83 -18.25
C VAL A 148 -4.11 -3.92 -16.97
N PHE A 149 -3.81 -4.92 -16.16
CA PHE A 149 -4.49 -5.22 -14.90
C PHE A 149 -3.54 -5.01 -13.71
N VAL A 150 -4.09 -4.69 -12.55
CA VAL A 150 -3.33 -4.41 -11.32
C VAL A 150 -3.73 -5.36 -10.19
N ALA A 151 -2.78 -5.78 -9.36
CA ALA A 151 -3.03 -6.65 -8.22
C ALA A 151 -2.06 -6.37 -7.08
N GLY A 152 -2.48 -6.69 -5.85
CA GLY A 152 -1.69 -6.48 -4.64
C GLY A 152 -1.51 -5.00 -4.29
N ASP A 153 -0.45 -4.71 -3.54
CA ASP A 153 -0.22 -3.40 -2.92
C ASP A 153 -0.04 -2.24 -3.92
N VAL A 154 0.27 -2.54 -5.19
CA VAL A 154 0.30 -1.50 -6.23
C VAL A 154 -1.10 -0.93 -6.54
N ALA A 155 -2.16 -1.70 -6.28
CA ALA A 155 -3.56 -1.23 -6.37
C ALA A 155 -3.97 -0.38 -5.15
N GLY A 156 -3.17 -0.42 -4.09
CA GLY A 156 -3.43 0.21 -2.80
C GLY A 156 -2.88 -0.68 -1.68
N ILE A 157 -2.18 -0.09 -0.71
CA ILE A 157 -1.56 -0.82 0.40
C ILE A 157 -2.63 -1.43 1.30
N GLU A 158 -2.71 -2.76 1.36
CA GLU A 158 -3.67 -3.51 2.19
C GLU A 158 -2.97 -4.68 2.92
N GLU A 159 -3.73 -5.72 3.26
CA GLU A 159 -3.23 -6.94 3.89
C GLU A 159 -3.00 -8.05 2.84
N ALA A 160 -2.16 -9.03 3.18
CA ALA A 160 -1.79 -10.12 2.28
C ALA A 160 -3.01 -10.89 1.73
N SER A 161 -4.05 -11.12 2.54
CA SER A 161 -5.28 -11.77 2.11
C SER A 161 -6.00 -10.99 1.02
N THR A 162 -6.08 -9.66 1.16
CA THR A 162 -6.68 -8.81 0.13
C THR A 162 -5.83 -8.80 -1.13
N ALA A 163 -4.51 -8.75 -1.00
CA ALA A 163 -3.61 -8.84 -2.16
C ALA A 163 -3.81 -10.13 -2.95
N MET A 164 -3.98 -11.27 -2.28
CA MET A 164 -4.29 -12.55 -2.93
C MET A 164 -5.66 -12.55 -3.62
N ALA A 165 -6.70 -12.03 -2.95
CA ALA A 165 -8.04 -11.96 -3.54
C ALA A 165 -8.10 -11.01 -4.75
N ALA A 166 -7.48 -9.84 -4.65
CA ALA A 166 -7.33 -8.89 -5.75
C ALA A 166 -6.53 -9.50 -6.92
N GLY A 167 -5.48 -10.28 -6.63
CA GLY A 167 -4.73 -11.04 -7.64
C GLY A 167 -5.58 -12.08 -8.36
N ARG A 168 -6.44 -12.79 -7.64
CA ARG A 168 -7.42 -13.71 -8.26
C ARG A 168 -8.40 -12.96 -9.17
N MET A 169 -8.92 -11.82 -8.73
CA MET A 169 -9.81 -10.98 -9.54
C MET A 169 -9.10 -10.52 -10.83
N ALA A 170 -7.90 -9.94 -10.70
CA ALA A 170 -7.14 -9.45 -11.84
C ALA A 170 -6.79 -10.58 -12.84
N GLY A 171 -6.36 -11.74 -12.34
CA GLY A 171 -6.06 -12.90 -13.18
C GLY A 171 -7.29 -13.45 -13.90
N LEU A 172 -8.42 -13.54 -13.20
CA LEU A 172 -9.70 -13.96 -13.77
C LEU A 172 -10.16 -13.00 -14.89
N SER A 173 -10.09 -11.70 -14.64
CA SER A 173 -10.47 -10.66 -15.62
C SER A 173 -9.54 -10.63 -16.83
N ALA A 174 -8.24 -10.80 -16.63
CA ALA A 174 -7.27 -10.90 -17.71
C ALA A 174 -7.48 -12.16 -18.56
N ALA A 175 -7.78 -13.30 -17.94
CA ALA A 175 -8.09 -14.54 -18.68
C ALA A 175 -9.40 -14.41 -19.48
N ARG A 176 -10.42 -13.75 -18.90
CA ARG A 176 -11.68 -13.46 -19.57
C ARG A 176 -11.49 -12.55 -20.78
N SER A 177 -10.68 -11.48 -20.67
CA SER A 177 -10.44 -10.54 -21.78
C SER A 177 -9.76 -11.20 -22.98
N LEU A 178 -9.07 -12.33 -22.76
CA LEU A 178 -8.47 -13.19 -23.80
C LEU A 178 -9.39 -14.32 -24.30
N GLY A 179 -10.66 -14.34 -23.87
CA GLY A 179 -11.63 -15.37 -24.24
C GLY A 179 -11.32 -16.75 -23.67
N LYS A 180 -10.57 -16.83 -22.56
CA LYS A 180 -10.17 -18.12 -21.94
C LYS A 180 -11.10 -18.58 -20.82
N VAL A 181 -12.08 -17.74 -20.44
CA VAL A 181 -13.05 -18.03 -19.38
C VAL A 181 -14.46 -17.81 -19.93
N PRO A 182 -15.35 -18.82 -19.92
CA PRO A 182 -16.75 -18.65 -20.28
C PRO A 182 -17.45 -17.62 -19.37
N ASP A 183 -18.40 -16.86 -19.93
CA ASP A 183 -19.06 -15.77 -19.18
C ASP A 183 -19.80 -16.25 -17.92
N ALA A 184 -20.39 -17.45 -17.96
CA ALA A 184 -21.06 -18.04 -16.79
C ALA A 184 -20.07 -18.33 -15.65
N ASP A 185 -18.89 -18.85 -15.97
CA ASP A 185 -17.84 -19.13 -14.98
C ASP A 185 -17.26 -17.83 -14.43
N TYR A 186 -17.04 -16.85 -15.30
CA TYR A 186 -16.57 -15.53 -14.89
C TYR A 186 -17.51 -14.87 -13.89
N ALA A 187 -18.82 -14.83 -14.19
CA ALA A 187 -19.80 -14.18 -13.31
C ALA A 187 -19.80 -14.81 -11.91
N ARG A 188 -19.84 -16.14 -11.84
CA ARG A 188 -19.83 -16.88 -10.57
C ARG A 188 -18.56 -16.62 -9.76
N LEU A 189 -17.39 -16.75 -10.39
CA LEU A 189 -16.10 -16.58 -9.70
C LEU A 189 -15.85 -15.12 -9.29
N ARG A 190 -16.25 -14.16 -10.13
CA ARG A 190 -16.19 -12.73 -9.80
C ARG A 190 -16.99 -12.44 -8.53
N ASP A 191 -18.23 -12.93 -8.45
CA ASP A 191 -19.11 -12.65 -7.30
C ASP A 191 -18.57 -13.28 -6.01
N GLU A 192 -18.00 -14.48 -6.10
CA GLU A 192 -17.30 -15.14 -4.99
C GLU A 192 -16.12 -14.29 -4.48
N ILE A 193 -15.23 -13.87 -5.37
CA ILE A 193 -14.04 -13.07 -5.01
C ILE A 193 -14.46 -11.69 -4.50
N ALA A 194 -15.48 -11.08 -5.09
CA ALA A 194 -16.01 -9.78 -4.64
C ALA A 194 -16.56 -9.86 -3.21
N GLY A 195 -17.31 -10.92 -2.89
CA GLY A 195 -17.81 -11.16 -1.53
C GLY A 195 -16.68 -11.39 -0.53
N GLU A 196 -15.61 -12.09 -0.92
CA GLU A 196 -14.42 -12.24 -0.07
C GLU A 196 -13.72 -10.90 0.19
N LEU A 197 -13.50 -10.09 -0.85
CA LEU A 197 -12.91 -8.76 -0.72
C LEU A 197 -13.74 -7.85 0.19
N GLU A 198 -15.07 -7.91 0.08
CA GLU A 198 -15.98 -7.20 0.98
C GLU A 198 -15.84 -7.69 2.42
N GLY A 199 -15.81 -9.02 2.63
CA GLY A 199 -15.59 -9.63 3.94
C GLY A 199 -14.28 -9.19 4.59
N LEU A 200 -13.18 -9.18 3.84
CA LEU A 200 -11.86 -8.75 4.31
C LEU A 200 -11.82 -7.26 4.69
N ARG A 201 -12.66 -6.43 4.06
CA ARG A 201 -12.72 -4.97 4.28
C ARG A 201 -13.83 -4.52 5.23
N SER A 202 -14.68 -5.44 5.68
CA SER A 202 -15.88 -5.13 6.50
C SER A 202 -15.57 -4.58 7.90
N GLY A 203 -14.36 -4.81 8.41
CA GLY A 203 -13.95 -4.36 9.74
C GLY A 203 -13.51 -2.89 9.82
N PRO A 204 -13.34 -2.33 11.04
CA PRO A 204 -12.90 -0.95 11.23
C PRO A 204 -11.57 -0.61 10.55
N ALA A 205 -10.67 -1.58 10.44
CA ALA A 205 -9.39 -1.42 9.74
C ALA A 205 -9.55 -1.18 8.23
N GLY A 206 -10.66 -1.63 7.63
CA GLY A 206 -10.96 -1.44 6.21
C GLY A 206 -11.56 -0.07 5.87
N ALA A 207 -12.03 0.70 6.86
CA ALA A 207 -12.74 1.96 6.62
C ALA A 207 -11.91 2.98 5.82
N LYS A 208 -10.61 3.12 6.14
CA LYS A 208 -9.67 3.99 5.41
C LYS A 208 -9.59 3.56 3.94
N ILE A 209 -9.36 2.27 3.71
CA ILE A 209 -9.23 1.70 2.36
C ILE A 209 -10.52 1.86 1.56
N LEU A 210 -11.68 1.56 2.14
CA LEU A 210 -12.97 1.72 1.48
C LEU A 210 -13.23 3.17 1.07
N SER A 211 -12.84 4.14 1.90
CA SER A 211 -12.87 5.57 1.54
C SER A 211 -11.96 5.87 0.34
N GLY A 212 -10.74 5.34 0.33
CA GLY A 212 -9.81 5.46 -0.80
C GLY A 212 -10.35 4.86 -2.11
N ILE A 213 -10.89 3.64 -2.05
CA ILE A 213 -11.53 2.98 -3.21
C ILE A 213 -12.72 3.78 -3.72
N ALA A 214 -13.55 4.35 -2.84
CA ALA A 214 -14.67 5.18 -3.25
C ALA A 214 -14.21 6.45 -4.00
N LYS A 215 -13.15 7.11 -3.52
CA LYS A 215 -12.54 8.26 -4.21
C LYS A 215 -11.99 7.86 -5.59
N MET A 216 -11.25 6.76 -5.66
CA MET A 216 -10.70 6.23 -6.90
C MET A 216 -11.81 5.94 -7.93
N ARG A 217 -12.87 5.22 -7.53
CA ARG A 217 -14.02 4.90 -8.40
C ARG A 217 -14.71 6.16 -8.93
N ALA A 218 -14.79 7.23 -8.14
CA ALA A 218 -15.32 8.51 -8.61
C ALA A 218 -14.42 9.14 -9.69
N MET A 219 -13.10 9.03 -9.55
CA MET A 219 -12.15 9.50 -10.55
C MET A 219 -12.21 8.69 -11.84
N VAL A 220 -12.32 7.35 -11.76
CA VAL A 220 -12.47 6.47 -12.93
C VAL A 220 -13.68 6.87 -13.77
N ARG A 221 -14.86 7.07 -13.16
CA ARG A 221 -16.06 7.54 -13.88
C ARG A 221 -15.86 8.89 -14.59
N SER A 222 -15.04 9.78 -14.03
CA SER A 222 -14.70 11.08 -14.63
C SER A 222 -13.73 10.93 -15.82
N VAL A 223 -12.86 9.92 -15.81
CA VAL A 223 -12.00 9.58 -16.95
C VAL A 223 -12.82 9.03 -18.11
N GLU A 224 -13.73 8.09 -17.84
CA GLU A 224 -14.56 7.44 -18.85
C GLU A 224 -15.45 8.45 -19.58
N THR A 225 -16.06 9.38 -18.85
CA THR A 225 -16.88 10.47 -19.43
C THR A 225 -16.06 11.42 -20.30
N ARG A 226 -14.81 11.74 -19.94
CA ARG A 226 -13.89 12.53 -20.78
C ARG A 226 -13.43 11.78 -22.03
N GLY A 227 -13.22 10.47 -21.93
CA GLY A 227 -12.90 9.62 -23.08
C GLY A 227 -14.03 9.58 -24.11
N LEU A 228 -15.27 9.39 -23.65
CA LEU A 228 -16.47 9.39 -24.49
C LEU A 228 -16.69 10.74 -25.21
N ALA A 229 -16.46 11.86 -24.52
CA ALA A 229 -16.59 13.20 -25.10
C ALA A 229 -15.53 13.51 -26.18
N LYS A 230 -14.35 12.87 -26.13
CA LYS A 230 -13.32 12.99 -27.18
C LYS A 230 -13.60 12.12 -28.41
N THR A 231 -14.36 11.03 -28.25
CA THR A 231 -14.75 10.14 -29.36
C THR A 231 -16.00 10.62 -30.13
N SER A 232 -16.69 11.65 -29.63
CA SER A 232 -17.92 12.19 -30.23
C SER A 232 -17.71 13.45 -31.07
N ASP A 233 -16.50 13.71 -31.59
CA ASP A 233 -16.26 14.83 -32.51
C ASP A 233 -16.85 14.52 -33.91
N PRO A 234 -17.87 15.26 -34.40
CA PRO A 234 -18.51 15.00 -35.69
C PRO A 234 -17.65 15.61 -36.81
N GLY A 235 -16.54 14.95 -37.12
CA GLY A 235 -15.52 15.46 -38.06
C GLY A 235 -15.27 14.61 -39.30
N ASP A 236 -16.02 13.53 -39.55
CA ASP A 236 -15.84 12.71 -40.76
C ASP A 236 -17.13 12.59 -41.58
N THR A 237 -17.45 13.66 -42.31
CA THR A 237 -18.27 13.59 -43.53
C THR A 237 -17.45 14.11 -44.71
N GLY A 238 -16.31 13.46 -44.97
CA GLY A 238 -15.49 13.72 -46.15
C GLY A 238 -15.93 12.91 -47.36
N SER A 239 -16.95 13.40 -48.08
CA SER A 239 -17.27 12.93 -49.43
C SER A 239 -16.04 13.01 -50.35
N LYS A 240 -15.72 11.93 -51.05
CA LYS A 240 -14.88 11.97 -52.25
C LYS A 240 -15.71 11.50 -53.43
N SER A 241 -16.17 12.48 -54.19
CA SER A 241 -16.78 12.37 -55.50
C SER A 241 -15.77 11.83 -56.52
N GLU A 242 -16.27 10.95 -57.37
CA GLU A 242 -15.65 10.55 -58.62
C GLU A 242 -15.37 11.77 -59.51
N LYS A 243 -14.14 11.84 -60.06
CA LYS A 243 -13.93 12.45 -61.37
C LYS A 243 -13.02 11.54 -62.19
N ALA A 244 -13.67 10.84 -63.12
CA ALA A 244 -13.04 10.30 -64.31
C ALA A 244 -12.49 11.45 -65.16
N VAL A 245 -11.26 11.30 -65.65
CA VAL A 245 -10.75 12.05 -66.80
C VAL A 245 -10.13 11.04 -67.75
N GLY A 246 -10.75 10.89 -68.91
CA GLY A 246 -10.24 10.19 -70.07
C GLY A 246 -10.77 10.89 -71.32
N ALA A 247 -9.82 11.23 -72.21
CA ALA A 247 -9.92 11.95 -73.49
C ALA A 247 -10.10 13.47 -73.43
#